data_AF-A0A5D3AP15-F1
#
_entry.id   AF-A0A5D3AP15-F1
#
_cell.length_a   1.000
_cell.length_b   1.000
_cell.length_c   1.000
_cell.angle_alpha   90.00
_cell.angle_beta   90.00
_cell.angle_gamma   90.00
#
_symmetry.space_group_name_H-M   'P 1'
#
loop_
_entity.id
_entity.type
_entity.pdbx_description
1 polymer ?
#
loop_
_entity_poly.entity_id
_entity_poly.type
_entity_poly.pdbx_seq_one_letter_code
_entity_poly.pdbx_strand_id
1 'polypeptide(L)' 'MRQWGTSGAEIGVGFEGNKSTGWGRESEVDAWKQYVRWSAATVNYSSKVALAQGVSFGVSA' A
#
# COMPACT_ATOMS: atom_id res chain seq x y z
N MET A 1 22.28 38.16 -2.78
CA MET A 1 21.73 36.88 -3.27
C MET A 1 20.43 36.62 -2.49
N ARG A 2 19.25 36.66 -3.13
CA ARG A 2 17.98 36.43 -2.41
C ARG A 2 17.79 34.93 -2.20
N GLN A 3 17.76 34.50 -0.94
CA GLN A 3 17.25 33.19 -0.57
C GLN A 3 15.74 33.15 -0.86
N TRP A 4 15.29 32.12 -1.58
CA TRP A 4 13.87 31.87 -1.80
C TRP A 4 13.30 31.25 -0.51
N GLY A 5 12.14 31.70 -0.05
CA GLY A 5 11.54 31.29 1.22
C GLY A 5 10.99 29.86 1.21
N THR A 6 10.50 29.39 2.37
CA THR A 6 10.01 28.02 2.63
C THR A 6 8.72 27.63 1.88
N SER A 7 8.19 28.50 1.01
CA SER A 7 6.92 28.32 0.30
C SER A 7 7.03 27.64 -1.06
N GLY A 8 8.22 27.19 -1.47
CA GLY A 8 8.38 26.40 -2.69
C GLY A 8 7.77 25.00 -2.52
N ALA A 9 6.64 24.75 -3.16
CA ALA A 9 6.01 23.44 -3.29
C ALA A 9 5.49 23.28 -4.72
N GLU A 10 5.58 22.06 -5.25
CA GLU A 10 5.20 21.74 -6.64
C GLU A 10 4.28 20.53 -6.65
N ILE A 11 3.37 20.47 -7.64
CA ILE A 11 2.32 19.45 -7.72
C ILE A 11 2.92 18.03 -7.88
N GLY A 12 4.02 17.90 -8.62
CA GLY A 12 4.65 16.62 -8.99
C GLY A 12 5.32 15.85 -7.85
N VAL A 13 5.40 16.43 -6.66
CA VAL A 13 5.99 15.81 -5.47
C VAL A 13 4.97 15.92 -4.35
N GLY A 14 4.81 14.85 -3.57
CA GLY A 14 3.86 14.88 -2.46
C GLY A 14 4.22 15.98 -1.46
N PHE A 15 3.20 16.74 -1.07
CA PHE A 15 3.31 17.76 -0.04
C PHE A 15 3.29 17.08 1.32
N GLU A 16 4.32 17.30 2.14
CA GLU A 16 4.59 16.51 3.35
C GLU A 16 4.65 17.39 4.61
N GLY A 17 4.06 16.88 5.69
CA GLY A 17 4.31 17.34 7.05
C GLY A 17 5.16 16.34 7.83
N ASN A 18 5.87 16.79 8.88
CA ASN A 18 6.54 15.94 9.86
C ASN A 18 6.32 16.48 11.31
N LYS A 19 6.52 15.64 12.34
CA LYS A 19 6.47 15.98 13.77
C LYS A 19 5.08 16.51 14.17
N SER A 20 5.02 17.76 14.63
CA SER A 20 3.79 18.42 15.07
C SER A 20 2.78 18.67 13.94
N THR A 21 3.19 18.53 12.68
CA THR A 21 2.29 18.69 11.52
C THR A 21 1.60 17.38 11.11
N GLY A 22 1.92 16.25 11.73
CA GLY A 22 1.09 15.04 11.65
C GLY A 22 1.45 14.01 10.58
N TRP A 23 2.62 14.12 9.93
CA TRP A 23 3.19 13.11 9.01
C TRP A 23 2.37 12.79 7.74
N GLY A 24 1.29 13.52 7.48
CA GLY A 24 0.46 13.35 6.29
C GLY A 24 1.16 13.72 4.99
N ARG A 25 0.66 13.17 3.88
CA ARG A 25 1.13 13.49 2.53
C ARG A 25 -0.04 13.68 1.55
N GLU A 26 -0.01 14.78 0.80
CA GLU A 26 -1.05 15.15 -0.17
C GLU A 26 -0.45 15.44 -1.56
N SER A 27 -1.30 15.64 -2.58
CA SER A 27 -0.93 15.84 -4.00
C SER A 27 -0.48 14.56 -4.74
N GLU A 28 0.65 14.57 -5.47
CA GLU A 28 1.02 13.47 -6.39
C GLU A 28 2.03 12.45 -5.81
N VAL A 29 2.39 11.45 -6.64
CA VAL A 29 3.12 10.20 -6.34
C VAL A 29 2.22 9.18 -5.63
N ASP A 30 2.62 8.65 -4.48
CA ASP A 30 1.95 7.56 -3.77
C ASP A 30 0.94 8.06 -2.72
N ALA A 31 0.64 9.36 -2.69
CA ALA A 31 -0.28 9.98 -1.71
C ALA A 31 -1.71 9.40 -1.81
N TRP A 32 -2.17 9.06 -3.02
CA TRP A 32 -3.47 8.39 -3.22
C TRP A 32 -3.58 7.05 -2.48
N LYS A 33 -2.45 6.37 -2.19
CA LYS A 33 -2.43 5.09 -1.47
C LYS A 33 -2.99 5.22 -0.04
N GLN A 34 -2.98 6.41 0.55
CA GLN A 34 -3.58 6.66 1.87
C GLN A 34 -5.11 6.63 1.84
N TYR A 35 -5.71 6.88 0.69
CA TYR A 35 -7.16 6.99 0.50
C TYR A 35 -7.79 5.67 0.01
N VAL A 36 -6.98 4.63 -0.15
CA VAL A 36 -7.42 3.29 -0.55
C VAL A 36 -6.89 2.25 0.44
N ARG A 37 -7.49 1.07 0.43
CA ARG A 37 -6.97 -0.08 1.19
C ARG A 37 -6.12 -0.97 0.29
N TRP A 38 -4.99 -1.42 0.80
CA TRP A 38 -4.19 -2.45 0.15
C TRP A 38 -4.74 -3.86 0.44
N SER A 39 -4.55 -4.79 -0.50
CA SER A 39 -4.84 -6.21 -0.32
C SER A 39 -3.82 -7.05 -1.08
N ALA A 40 -3.29 -8.11 -0.45
CA ALA A 40 -2.56 -9.17 -1.13
C ALA A 40 -3.51 -10.33 -1.47
N ALA A 41 -3.46 -10.82 -2.70
CA ALA A 41 -4.27 -11.94 -3.15
C ALA A 41 -3.41 -12.95 -3.93
N THR A 42 -3.49 -14.22 -3.55
CA THR A 42 -2.92 -15.35 -4.29
C THR A 42 -4.06 -16.20 -4.84
N VAL A 43 -4.16 -16.30 -6.17
CA VAL A 43 -5.22 -17.05 -6.85
C VAL A 43 -4.64 -18.36 -7.38
N ASN A 44 -5.17 -19.50 -6.91
CA ASN A 44 -4.82 -20.82 -7.41
C ASN A 44 -5.88 -21.29 -8.41
N TYR A 45 -5.49 -21.48 -9.67
CA TYR A 45 -6.37 -21.94 -10.76
C TYR A 45 -6.41 -23.47 -10.92
N SER A 46 -5.69 -24.22 -10.11
CA SER A 46 -5.65 -25.69 -10.18
C SER A 46 -6.73 -26.34 -9.31
N SER A 47 -7.04 -27.61 -9.60
CA SER A 47 -7.89 -28.45 -8.76
C SER A 47 -7.15 -29.10 -7.58
N LYS A 48 -5.91 -28.64 -7.29
CA LYS A 48 -5.03 -29.23 -6.29
C LYS A 48 -4.74 -28.22 -5.18
N VAL A 49 -4.74 -28.72 -3.95
CA VAL A 49 -4.27 -28.00 -2.76
C VAL A 49 -3.19 -28.85 -2.10
N ALA A 50 -2.19 -28.21 -1.50
CA ALA A 50 -1.22 -28.92 -0.68
C ALA A 50 -1.93 -29.55 0.52
N LEU A 51 -1.84 -30.87 0.67
CA LEU A 51 -2.45 -31.59 1.79
C LEU A 51 -1.64 -31.33 3.06
N ALA A 52 -2.33 -31.02 4.15
CA ALA A 52 -1.68 -30.88 5.46
C ALA A 52 -1.07 -32.23 5.85
N GLN A 53 0.26 -32.30 5.91
CA GLN A 53 1.02 -33.51 6.28
C GLN A 53 0.67 -34.76 5.42
N GLY A 54 0.14 -34.58 4.21
CA GLY A 54 -0.30 -35.69 3.35
C GLY A 54 -1.64 -36.34 3.73
N VAL A 55 -2.36 -35.81 4.73
CA VAL A 55 -3.67 -36.33 5.14
C VAL A 55 -4.75 -35.90 4.13
N SER A 56 -5.56 -36.84 3.66
CA SER A 56 -6.70 -36.57 2.78
C SER A 56 -7.98 -36.37 3.60
N PHE A 57 -8.67 -35.25 3.41
CA PHE A 57 -9.87 -34.86 4.17
C PHE A 57 -11.19 -35.09 3.42
N GLY A 58 -11.18 -35.94 2.37
CA GLY A 58 -12.41 -36.30 1.66
C GLY A 58 -13.39 -37.07 2.55
N VAL A 59 -14.70 -36.89 2.33
CA VAL A 59 -15.71 -37.73 2.97
C VAL A 59 -15.65 -39.12 2.35
N SER A 60 -15.37 -40.15 3.15
CA SER A 60 -15.64 -41.53 2.76
C SER A 60 -17.15 -41.68 2.69
N ALA A 61 -17.68 -41.76 1.47
CA ALA A 61 -19.01 -42.32 1.24
C ALA A 61 -18.97 -43.84 1.46
#